data_AF-D5SQ98-F1
#
_entry.id   AF-D5SQ98-F1
#
_cell.length_a   1.000
_cell.length_b   1.000
_cell.length_c   1.000
_cell.angle_alpha   90.00
_cell.angle_beta   90.00
_cell.angle_gamma   90.00
#
_symmetry.space_group_name_H-M   'P 1'
#
loop_
_entity.id
_entity.type
_entity.pdbx_description
1 polymer ?
#
loop_
_entity_poly.entity_id
_entity_poly.type
_entity_poly.pdbx_seq_one_letter_code
_entity_poly.pdbx_strand_id
1 'polypeptide(L)'
;MTLELASGNQRLDLLAIGLSSGVDRIEDACAQMLLADGSLPAQAMLIAAAARPSVCLGEKIRANADTLSVAFRQLLIHGTPTQAIAALDAIELTETLEPVPVVIELLRANVPQPVLDRAENLLRSMAWKLHELTEHGSEKRLHPTLAALAARYRLPIIEALSRALELEVDHLELQKANVRELFIECLMIIGPDDAPEVRRVLWSSNPSVREIVRHLMMSGTHPGILRSIIGSLGHNYPHPRALDAVQERDDPEFVVSLLMTISKPISQKLMQNLRQISSVNWLSRESLDLSWIPGEYQAGIIHLINLTRLSRDCRRNVEEWLLRYGCSEAREVAVQSASQHDGDKVKEIVRSSLNSADSAVAAWACSQLKTQQFPDAARLLLEKLRCADREVREVARAELLEWFHAERMLEMQEAMTPEIGRHAGRLLLEIDDSALTTIELELNHAIRHRRIRALMAIDRMELIHETQAFLFKMLTDIDPLVRRTLVDILAKLPSLDSLLALQYLTRDESLRVREAAVVAFQRLKGSMGELNLASQLSNHVETAERPVSSTDDSGILAWANPADETRSIN
;
A
#
# COMPACT_ATOMS: atom_id res chain seq x y z
N MET A 1 -27.47 -45.03 32.22
CA MET A 1 -27.90 -45.79 33.41
C MET A 1 -28.70 -44.94 34.40
N THR A 2 -28.12 -44.00 35.16
CA THR A 2 -28.90 -43.17 36.13
C THR A 2 -29.94 -42.26 35.45
N LEU A 3 -29.60 -41.69 34.30
CA LEU A 3 -30.51 -40.82 33.52
C LEU A 3 -31.69 -41.57 32.87
N GLU A 4 -31.56 -42.88 32.62
CA GLU A 4 -32.62 -43.69 31.98
C GLU A 4 -33.72 -44.09 32.98
N LEU A 5 -33.42 -44.01 34.29
CA LEU A 5 -34.32 -44.37 35.37
C LEU A 5 -34.97 -43.15 36.05
N ALA A 6 -34.50 -41.94 35.75
CA ALA A 6 -34.98 -40.70 36.38
C ALA A 6 -36.29 -40.21 35.75
N SER A 7 -37.27 -39.87 36.58
CA SER A 7 -38.54 -39.26 36.15
C SER A 7 -38.35 -37.78 35.75
N GLY A 8 -39.22 -37.23 34.89
CA GLY A 8 -39.09 -35.93 34.21
C GLY A 8 -38.25 -34.85 34.91
N ASN A 9 -38.68 -34.33 36.06
CA ASN A 9 -37.97 -33.28 36.77
C ASN A 9 -36.61 -33.74 37.34
N GLN A 10 -36.55 -34.96 37.88
CA GLN A 10 -35.29 -35.53 38.39
C GLN A 10 -34.25 -35.69 37.27
N ARG A 11 -34.71 -36.00 36.05
CA ARG A 11 -33.84 -36.09 34.88
C ARG A 11 -33.26 -34.72 34.52
N LEU A 12 -34.09 -33.66 34.54
CA LEU A 12 -33.62 -32.30 34.29
C LEU A 12 -32.61 -31.85 35.37
N ASP A 13 -32.86 -32.12 36.65
CA ASP A 13 -31.94 -31.77 37.73
C ASP A 13 -30.57 -32.47 37.57
N LEU A 14 -30.56 -33.75 37.18
CA LEU A 14 -29.32 -34.48 36.89
C LEU A 14 -28.57 -33.91 35.67
N LEU A 15 -29.29 -33.49 34.63
CA LEU A 15 -28.68 -32.85 33.45
C LEU A 15 -28.12 -31.47 33.79
N ALA A 16 -28.78 -30.69 34.67
CA ALA A 16 -28.27 -29.41 35.15
C ALA A 16 -26.93 -29.55 35.89
N ILE A 17 -26.81 -30.59 36.73
CA ILE A 17 -25.56 -30.92 37.43
C ILE A 17 -24.49 -31.31 36.42
N GLY A 18 -24.83 -32.13 35.42
CA GLY A 18 -23.91 -32.52 34.36
C GLY A 18 -23.39 -31.35 33.52
N LEU A 19 -24.27 -30.40 33.15
CA LEU A 19 -23.90 -29.15 32.49
C LEU A 19 -23.00 -28.24 33.35
N SER A 20 -23.02 -28.42 34.67
CA SER A 20 -22.19 -27.67 35.62
C SER A 20 -20.90 -28.41 36.01
N SER A 21 -20.59 -29.54 35.38
CA SER A 21 -19.50 -30.42 35.81
C SER A 21 -18.09 -29.87 35.52
N GLY A 22 -17.94 -28.92 34.59
CA GLY A 22 -16.64 -28.43 34.12
C GLY A 22 -15.89 -29.43 33.24
N VAL A 23 -16.55 -30.51 32.80
CA VAL A 23 -15.97 -31.56 31.95
C VAL A 23 -16.65 -31.53 30.59
N ASP A 24 -15.96 -31.06 29.56
CA ASP A 24 -16.50 -30.83 28.20
C ASP A 24 -17.33 -32.00 27.66
N ARG A 25 -16.88 -33.25 27.87
CA ARG A 25 -17.60 -34.44 27.38
C ARG A 25 -18.94 -34.67 28.09
N ILE A 26 -19.00 -34.37 29.39
CA ILE A 26 -20.23 -34.50 30.18
C ILE A 26 -21.19 -33.37 29.80
N GLU A 27 -20.65 -32.15 29.67
CA GLU A 27 -21.42 -30.98 29.24
C GLU A 27 -22.01 -31.18 27.85
N ASP A 28 -21.21 -31.65 26.88
CA ASP A 28 -21.66 -31.97 25.52
C ASP A 28 -22.79 -33.00 25.51
N ALA A 29 -22.61 -34.11 26.24
CA ALA A 29 -23.62 -35.16 26.31
C ALA A 29 -24.93 -34.64 26.95
N CYS A 30 -24.83 -33.85 28.02
CA CYS A 30 -26.00 -33.27 28.67
C CYS A 30 -26.69 -32.24 27.75
N ALA A 31 -25.91 -31.40 27.07
CA ALA A 31 -26.43 -30.42 26.11
C ALA A 31 -27.17 -31.10 24.96
N GLN A 32 -26.61 -32.17 24.40
CA GLN A 32 -27.26 -32.95 23.35
C GLN A 32 -28.56 -33.59 23.84
N MET A 33 -28.58 -34.12 25.07
CA MET A 33 -29.80 -34.70 25.65
C MET A 33 -30.90 -33.66 25.88
N LEU A 34 -30.54 -32.45 26.32
CA LEU A 34 -31.50 -31.35 26.52
C LEU A 34 -32.02 -30.80 25.18
N LEU A 35 -31.15 -30.69 24.17
CA LEU A 35 -31.56 -30.31 22.82
C LEU A 35 -32.49 -31.35 22.18
N ALA A 36 -32.23 -32.64 22.42
CA ALA A 36 -33.08 -33.73 21.92
C ALA A 36 -34.44 -33.81 22.62
N ASP A 37 -34.51 -33.44 23.90
CA ASP A 37 -35.77 -33.36 24.65
C ASP A 37 -36.69 -32.27 24.09
N GLY A 38 -36.12 -31.13 23.70
CA GLY A 38 -36.83 -30.04 23.00
C GLY A 38 -37.90 -29.35 23.85
N SER A 39 -38.09 -29.72 25.11
CA SER A 39 -39.04 -29.05 26.00
C SER A 39 -38.53 -27.68 26.42
N LEU A 40 -39.45 -26.74 26.62
CA LEU A 40 -39.13 -25.38 27.04
C LEU A 40 -38.31 -25.33 28.35
N PRO A 41 -38.60 -26.16 29.39
CA PRO A 41 -37.76 -26.23 30.59
C PRO A 41 -36.34 -26.74 30.32
N ALA A 42 -36.18 -27.74 29.44
CA ALA A 42 -34.87 -28.27 29.07
C ALA A 42 -34.03 -27.22 28.33
N GLN A 43 -34.64 -26.50 27.38
CA GLN A 43 -34.00 -25.42 26.65
C GLN A 43 -33.65 -24.24 27.56
N ALA A 44 -34.55 -23.88 28.49
CA ALA A 44 -34.29 -22.82 29.46
C ALA A 44 -33.11 -23.15 30.39
N MET A 45 -33.03 -24.40 30.83
CA MET A 45 -31.91 -24.91 31.63
C MET A 45 -30.59 -24.86 30.85
N LEU A 46 -30.62 -25.24 29.57
CA LEU A 46 -29.47 -25.16 28.67
C LEU A 46 -28.96 -23.71 28.54
N ILE A 47 -29.87 -22.76 28.31
CA ILE A 47 -29.54 -21.33 28.20
C ILE A 47 -28.96 -20.80 29.51
N ALA A 48 -29.58 -21.12 30.65
CA ALA A 48 -29.08 -20.68 31.96
C ALA A 48 -27.67 -21.21 32.27
N ALA A 49 -27.36 -22.44 31.86
CA ALA A 49 -26.02 -23.01 32.03
C ALA A 49 -24.96 -22.34 31.13
N ALA A 50 -25.38 -21.81 29.99
CA ALA A 50 -24.50 -21.16 29.02
C ALA A 50 -24.03 -19.75 29.40
N ALA A 51 -24.55 -19.20 30.51
CA ALA A 51 -23.97 -18.03 31.16
C ALA A 51 -22.55 -18.30 31.69
N ARG A 52 -22.08 -19.55 31.68
CA ARG A 52 -20.70 -19.93 32.00
C ARG A 52 -19.91 -20.18 30.70
N PRO A 53 -18.64 -19.75 30.65
CA PRO A 53 -17.81 -19.97 29.48
C PRO A 53 -17.52 -21.48 29.30
N SER A 54 -18.18 -22.11 28.33
CA SER A 54 -17.90 -23.46 27.86
C SER A 54 -17.94 -23.46 26.34
N VAL A 55 -16.81 -23.85 25.72
CA VAL A 55 -16.64 -23.82 24.25
C VAL A 55 -17.63 -24.76 23.58
N CYS A 56 -17.77 -25.98 24.10
CA CYS A 56 -18.65 -26.99 23.52
C CYS A 56 -20.12 -26.59 23.63
N LEU A 57 -20.54 -26.11 24.80
CA LEU A 57 -21.91 -25.65 25.01
C LEU A 57 -22.24 -24.46 24.11
N GLY A 58 -21.30 -23.52 23.94
CA GLY A 58 -21.48 -22.36 23.08
C GLY A 58 -21.64 -22.74 21.60
N GLU A 59 -20.86 -23.70 21.11
CA GLU A 59 -21.02 -24.22 19.74
C GLU A 59 -22.38 -24.90 19.55
N LYS A 60 -22.84 -25.68 20.52
CA LYS A 60 -24.16 -26.35 20.45
C LYS A 60 -25.31 -25.35 20.44
N ILE A 61 -25.27 -24.34 21.30
CA ILE A 61 -26.28 -23.29 21.34
C ILE A 61 -26.28 -22.49 20.05
N ARG A 62 -25.10 -22.11 19.55
CA ARG A 62 -24.97 -21.42 18.26
C ARG A 62 -25.53 -22.24 17.10
N ALA A 63 -25.22 -23.53 17.05
CA ALA A 63 -25.73 -24.44 16.02
C ALA A 63 -27.25 -24.66 16.09
N ASN A 64 -27.85 -24.44 17.26
CA ASN A 64 -29.28 -24.64 17.52
C ASN A 64 -30.01 -23.32 17.86
N ALA A 65 -29.46 -22.16 17.49
CA ALA A 65 -30.01 -20.87 17.88
C ALA A 65 -31.49 -20.71 17.43
N ASP A 66 -31.79 -21.12 16.19
CA ASP A 66 -33.15 -21.08 15.64
C ASP A 66 -34.15 -21.92 16.47
N THR A 67 -33.75 -23.08 17.01
CA THR A 67 -34.63 -23.94 17.82
C THR A 67 -34.77 -23.46 19.26
N LEU A 68 -33.78 -22.72 19.76
CA LEU A 68 -33.77 -22.12 21.10
C LEU A 68 -34.46 -20.75 21.18
N SER A 69 -34.81 -20.15 20.04
CA SER A 69 -35.48 -18.84 19.91
C SER A 69 -36.67 -18.65 20.87
N VAL A 70 -37.55 -19.66 20.95
CA VAL A 70 -38.74 -19.65 21.83
C VAL A 70 -38.34 -19.63 23.29
N ALA A 71 -37.32 -20.39 23.69
CA ALA A 71 -36.82 -20.42 25.05
C ALA A 71 -36.12 -19.12 25.44
N PHE A 72 -35.29 -18.55 24.57
CA PHE A 72 -34.72 -17.21 24.77
C PHE A 72 -35.82 -16.18 25.00
N ARG A 73 -36.85 -16.17 24.15
CA ARG A 73 -37.98 -15.24 24.30
C ARG A 73 -38.72 -15.41 25.61
N GLN A 74 -39.01 -16.65 26.01
CA GLN A 74 -39.68 -16.92 27.28
C GLN A 74 -38.85 -16.40 28.47
N LEU A 75 -37.54 -16.67 28.48
CA LEU A 75 -36.65 -16.26 29.57
C LEU A 75 -36.47 -14.74 29.63
N LEU A 76 -36.34 -14.07 28.48
CA LEU A 76 -36.15 -12.63 28.43
C LEU A 76 -37.43 -11.87 28.83
N ILE A 77 -38.58 -12.22 28.25
CA ILE A 77 -39.82 -11.43 28.40
C ILE A 77 -40.62 -11.84 29.64
N HIS A 78 -40.63 -13.14 29.98
CA HIS A 78 -41.49 -13.69 31.04
C HIS A 78 -40.70 -14.29 32.20
N GLY A 79 -39.37 -14.34 32.11
CA GLY A 79 -38.51 -14.89 33.15
C GLY A 79 -38.35 -13.96 34.36
N THR A 80 -37.79 -14.52 35.42
CA THR A 80 -37.27 -13.74 36.54
C THR A 80 -36.07 -12.87 36.09
N PRO A 81 -35.76 -11.76 36.79
CA PRO A 81 -34.61 -10.93 36.42
C PRO A 81 -33.28 -11.70 36.31
N THR A 82 -33.08 -12.70 37.18
CA THR A 82 -31.92 -13.59 37.14
C THR A 82 -31.90 -14.48 35.89
N GLN A 83 -33.06 -14.96 35.44
CA GLN A 83 -33.19 -15.76 34.23
C GLN A 83 -32.96 -14.92 32.97
N ALA A 84 -33.49 -13.68 32.95
CA ALA A 84 -33.26 -12.74 31.87
C ALA A 84 -31.77 -12.40 31.75
N ILE A 85 -31.09 -12.09 32.86
CA ILE A 85 -29.64 -11.83 32.87
C ILE A 85 -28.86 -13.05 32.36
N ALA A 86 -29.17 -14.26 32.85
CA ALA A 86 -28.50 -15.48 32.39
C ALA A 86 -28.71 -15.72 30.88
N ALA A 87 -29.90 -15.39 30.35
CA ALA A 87 -30.17 -15.47 28.92
C ALA A 87 -29.35 -14.42 28.13
N LEU A 88 -29.25 -13.18 28.61
CA LEU A 88 -28.42 -12.15 28.00
C LEU A 88 -26.93 -12.53 28.00
N ASP A 89 -26.44 -13.10 29.10
CA ASP A 89 -25.07 -13.61 29.21
C ASP A 89 -24.79 -14.75 28.23
N ALA A 90 -25.75 -15.68 28.09
CA ALA A 90 -25.66 -16.75 27.12
C ALA A 90 -25.62 -16.21 25.67
N ILE A 91 -26.43 -15.19 25.35
CA ILE A 91 -26.41 -14.58 24.01
C ILE A 91 -25.02 -14.00 23.69
N GLU A 92 -24.42 -13.27 24.65
CA GLU A 92 -23.09 -12.69 24.44
C GLU A 92 -22.00 -13.76 24.29
N LEU A 93 -21.95 -14.72 25.21
CA LEU A 93 -20.92 -15.76 25.23
C LEU A 93 -20.98 -16.67 24.00
N THR A 94 -22.18 -16.94 23.50
CA THR A 94 -22.37 -17.83 22.35
C THR A 94 -22.36 -17.08 21.00
N GLU A 95 -22.36 -15.75 21.04
CA GLU A 95 -22.44 -14.85 19.88
C GLU A 95 -23.67 -15.15 18.99
N THR A 96 -24.79 -15.53 19.60
CA THR A 96 -26.03 -15.84 18.86
C THR A 96 -26.77 -14.56 18.47
N LEU A 97 -26.99 -14.35 17.17
CA LEU A 97 -27.65 -13.14 16.67
C LEU A 97 -29.18 -13.27 16.60
N GLU A 98 -29.71 -14.49 16.58
CA GLU A 98 -31.15 -14.76 16.45
C GLU A 98 -31.99 -14.10 17.56
N PRO A 99 -31.60 -14.11 18.85
CA PRO A 99 -32.44 -13.56 19.91
C PRO A 99 -32.42 -12.01 20.00
N VAL A 100 -31.56 -11.33 19.25
CA VAL A 100 -31.35 -9.88 19.36
C VAL A 100 -32.63 -9.05 19.14
N PRO A 101 -33.54 -9.37 18.18
CA PRO A 101 -34.85 -8.71 18.08
C PRO A 101 -35.68 -8.79 19.37
N VAL A 102 -35.57 -9.87 20.14
CA VAL A 102 -36.27 -10.01 21.42
C VAL A 102 -35.61 -9.16 22.51
N VAL A 103 -34.29 -9.01 22.49
CA VAL A 103 -33.58 -8.07 23.37
C VAL A 103 -34.05 -6.63 23.12
N ILE A 104 -34.29 -6.26 21.87
CA ILE A 104 -34.85 -4.95 21.49
C ILE A 104 -36.28 -4.79 22.05
N GLU A 105 -37.10 -5.83 22.00
CA GLU A 105 -38.43 -5.83 22.65
C GLU A 105 -38.32 -5.69 24.18
N LEU A 106 -37.35 -6.36 24.79
CA LEU A 106 -37.09 -6.32 26.24
C LEU A 106 -36.72 -4.92 26.72
N LEU A 107 -35.84 -4.23 25.99
CA LEU A 107 -35.42 -2.85 26.28
C LEU A 107 -36.57 -1.85 26.28
N ARG A 108 -37.66 -2.16 25.58
CA ARG A 108 -38.88 -1.33 25.56
C ARG A 108 -39.83 -1.64 26.71
N ALA A 109 -39.77 -2.86 27.24
CA ALA A 109 -40.59 -3.27 28.38
C ALA A 109 -40.15 -2.56 29.67
N ASN A 110 -41.04 -2.49 30.64
CA ASN A 110 -40.71 -1.94 31.96
C ASN A 110 -40.01 -3.04 32.79
N VAL A 111 -38.69 -3.16 32.61
CA VAL A 111 -37.87 -4.16 33.29
C VAL A 111 -37.04 -3.55 34.43
N PRO A 112 -36.62 -4.34 35.43
CA PRO A 112 -35.71 -3.85 36.46
C PRO A 112 -34.39 -3.32 35.87
N GLN A 113 -33.86 -2.23 36.46
CA GLN A 113 -32.64 -1.55 35.99
C GLN A 113 -31.46 -2.49 35.69
N PRO A 114 -31.13 -3.51 36.52
CA PRO A 114 -30.00 -4.40 36.22
C PRO A 114 -30.18 -5.21 34.92
N VAL A 115 -31.43 -5.55 34.57
CA VAL A 115 -31.75 -6.24 33.31
C VAL A 115 -31.62 -5.27 32.14
N LEU A 116 -32.08 -4.03 32.32
CA LEU A 116 -31.97 -2.96 31.32
C LEU A 116 -30.50 -2.68 30.98
N ASP A 117 -29.67 -2.36 32.00
CA ASP A 117 -28.24 -2.06 31.82
C ASP A 117 -27.51 -3.21 31.09
N ARG A 118 -27.86 -4.46 31.45
CA ARG A 118 -27.26 -5.63 30.81
C ARG A 118 -27.68 -5.78 29.35
N ALA A 119 -28.97 -5.57 29.05
CA ALA A 119 -29.50 -5.65 27.70
C ALA A 119 -28.95 -4.53 26.80
N GLU A 120 -28.73 -3.33 27.34
CA GLU A 120 -28.12 -2.20 26.62
C GLU A 120 -26.69 -2.53 26.19
N ASN A 121 -25.89 -3.02 27.14
CA ASN A 121 -24.51 -3.43 26.88
C ASN A 121 -24.43 -4.58 25.86
N LEU A 122 -25.31 -5.58 25.99
CA LEU A 122 -25.39 -6.68 25.02
C LEU A 122 -25.71 -6.16 23.62
N LEU A 123 -26.72 -5.29 23.46
CA LEU A 123 -27.12 -4.79 22.15
C LEU A 123 -25.99 -3.99 21.48
N ARG A 124 -25.26 -3.17 22.25
CA ARG A 124 -24.08 -2.45 21.73
C ARG A 124 -22.96 -3.41 21.29
N SER A 125 -22.64 -4.40 22.13
CA SER A 125 -21.65 -5.47 21.86
C SER A 125 -22.02 -6.23 20.57
N MET A 126 -23.29 -6.64 20.44
CA MET A 126 -23.78 -7.36 19.26
C MET A 126 -23.81 -6.49 18.00
N ALA A 127 -24.15 -5.20 18.11
CA ALA A 127 -24.09 -4.28 16.98
C ALA A 127 -22.66 -4.10 16.45
N TRP A 128 -21.68 -3.95 17.35
CA TRP A 128 -20.26 -3.91 16.97
C TRP A 128 -19.83 -5.21 16.30
N LYS A 129 -20.12 -6.36 16.91
CA LYS A 129 -19.76 -7.67 16.34
C LYS A 129 -20.38 -7.87 14.96
N LEU A 130 -21.65 -7.50 14.79
CA LEU A 130 -22.36 -7.61 13.51
C LEU A 130 -21.71 -6.71 12.45
N HIS A 131 -21.30 -5.50 12.81
CA HIS A 131 -20.55 -4.61 11.93
C HIS A 131 -19.20 -5.23 11.52
N GLU A 132 -18.42 -5.75 12.48
CA GLU A 132 -17.14 -6.39 12.21
C GLU A 132 -17.27 -7.58 11.25
N LEU A 133 -18.23 -8.47 11.52
CA LEU A 133 -18.48 -9.67 10.72
C LEU A 133 -18.95 -9.35 9.30
N THR A 134 -19.68 -8.24 9.10
CA THR A 134 -20.22 -7.86 7.80
C THR A 134 -19.23 -7.11 6.93
N GLU A 135 -18.37 -6.27 7.51
CA GLU A 135 -17.38 -5.48 6.75
C GLU A 135 -16.06 -6.22 6.52
N HIS A 136 -15.58 -7.01 7.49
CA HIS A 136 -14.27 -7.66 7.41
C HIS A 136 -14.34 -9.17 7.12
N GLY A 137 -15.55 -9.73 6.98
CA GLY A 137 -15.76 -11.17 6.81
C GLY A 137 -15.13 -11.76 5.55
N SER A 138 -14.83 -10.95 4.53
CA SER A 138 -14.19 -11.38 3.28
C SER A 138 -12.66 -11.35 3.32
N GLU A 139 -12.06 -10.45 4.09
CA GLU A 139 -10.62 -10.18 4.07
C GLU A 139 -9.86 -10.89 5.20
N LYS A 140 -10.49 -11.07 6.35
CA LYS A 140 -9.88 -11.71 7.52
C LYS A 140 -10.31 -13.17 7.58
N ARG A 141 -9.44 -14.04 8.13
CA ARG A 141 -9.67 -15.48 8.40
C ARG A 141 -10.78 -15.74 9.43
N LEU A 142 -11.85 -14.94 9.41
CA LEU A 142 -13.03 -15.14 10.22
C LEU A 142 -13.78 -16.38 9.74
N HIS A 143 -14.47 -17.04 10.65
CA HIS A 143 -15.19 -18.27 10.35
C HIS A 143 -16.30 -17.97 9.32
N PRO A 144 -16.28 -18.54 8.10
CA PRO A 144 -17.20 -18.18 7.02
C PRO A 144 -18.67 -18.38 7.41
N THR A 145 -18.94 -19.34 8.29
CA THR A 145 -20.27 -19.58 8.88
C THR A 145 -20.79 -18.38 9.67
N LEU A 146 -19.94 -17.68 10.43
CA LEU A 146 -20.37 -16.52 11.23
C LEU A 146 -20.70 -15.31 10.35
N ALA A 147 -19.92 -15.07 9.29
CA ALA A 147 -20.22 -14.00 8.33
C ALA A 147 -21.55 -14.26 7.60
N ALA A 148 -21.83 -15.50 7.22
CA ALA A 148 -23.10 -15.89 6.62
C ALA A 148 -24.29 -15.71 7.58
N LEU A 149 -24.12 -16.07 8.86
CA LEU A 149 -25.14 -15.84 9.90
C LEU A 149 -25.35 -14.35 10.14
N ALA A 150 -24.28 -13.55 10.24
CA ALA A 150 -24.36 -12.10 10.36
C ALA A 150 -25.16 -11.48 9.21
N ALA A 151 -24.87 -11.87 7.97
CA ALA A 151 -25.64 -11.42 6.80
C ALA A 151 -27.12 -11.83 6.89
N ARG A 152 -27.43 -13.04 7.37
CA ARG A 152 -28.80 -13.55 7.53
C ARG A 152 -29.62 -12.75 8.55
N TYR A 153 -29.04 -12.43 9.71
CA TYR A 153 -29.78 -11.76 10.80
C TYR A 153 -29.69 -10.23 10.78
N ARG A 154 -28.82 -9.63 9.95
CA ARG A 154 -28.66 -8.18 9.86
C ARG A 154 -29.97 -7.46 9.56
N LEU A 155 -30.70 -7.87 8.52
CA LEU A 155 -31.95 -7.21 8.12
C LEU A 155 -33.06 -7.35 9.19
N PRO A 156 -33.35 -8.55 9.74
CA PRO A 156 -34.30 -8.69 10.84
C PRO A 156 -34.01 -7.80 12.06
N ILE A 157 -32.74 -7.63 12.42
CA ILE A 157 -32.34 -6.77 13.55
C ILE A 157 -32.59 -5.29 13.19
N ILE A 158 -32.24 -4.86 11.97
CA ILE A 158 -32.53 -3.50 11.47
C ILE A 158 -34.02 -3.20 11.51
N GLU A 159 -34.86 -4.13 11.03
CA GLU A 159 -36.31 -3.98 11.03
C GLU A 159 -36.87 -3.91 12.47
N ALA A 160 -36.34 -4.72 13.39
CA ALA A 160 -36.73 -4.71 14.80
C ALA A 160 -36.38 -3.38 15.47
N LEU A 161 -35.17 -2.84 15.26
CA LEU A 161 -34.77 -1.52 15.74
C LEU A 161 -35.65 -0.40 15.17
N SER A 162 -35.94 -0.45 13.87
CA SER A 162 -36.79 0.54 13.22
C SER A 162 -38.22 0.52 13.78
N ARG A 163 -38.80 -0.67 13.95
CA ARG A 163 -40.14 -0.84 14.52
C ARG A 163 -40.19 -0.40 15.98
N ALA A 164 -39.13 -0.68 16.74
CA ALA A 164 -38.98 -0.21 18.10
C ALA A 164 -39.06 1.32 18.18
N LEU A 165 -38.31 2.03 17.34
CA LEU A 165 -38.31 3.49 17.28
C LEU A 165 -39.68 4.08 16.87
N GLU A 166 -40.42 3.44 15.97
CA GLU A 166 -41.74 3.90 15.53
C GLU A 166 -42.81 3.81 16.62
N LEU A 167 -42.75 2.77 17.44
CA LEU A 167 -43.73 2.54 18.51
C LEU A 167 -43.49 3.43 19.74
N GLU A 168 -42.37 4.15 19.80
CA GLU A 168 -42.02 5.05 20.91
C GLU A 168 -42.48 6.51 20.73
N VAL A 169 -43.19 6.81 19.64
CA VAL A 169 -43.43 8.19 19.18
C VAL A 169 -44.32 9.02 20.11
N ASP A 170 -45.13 8.42 21.00
CA ASP A 170 -46.20 9.20 21.65
C ASP A 170 -46.17 9.32 23.20
N HIS A 171 -45.48 8.47 23.98
CA HIS A 171 -45.73 8.41 25.44
C HIS A 171 -44.55 8.13 26.38
N LEU A 172 -43.29 8.42 26.02
CA LEU A 172 -42.16 7.95 26.83
C LEU A 172 -41.46 8.99 27.70
N GLU A 173 -41.42 8.64 28.99
CA GLU A 173 -40.72 9.27 30.10
C GLU A 173 -39.23 9.47 29.82
N LEU A 174 -38.63 10.48 30.47
CA LEU A 174 -37.20 10.84 30.40
C LEU A 174 -36.25 9.62 30.53
N GLN A 175 -36.65 8.58 31.25
CA GLN A 175 -35.85 7.36 31.46
C GLN A 175 -35.58 6.56 30.17
N LYS A 176 -36.37 6.72 29.10
CA LYS A 176 -36.15 5.99 27.83
C LYS A 176 -35.36 6.77 26.77
N ALA A 177 -34.86 7.97 27.11
CA ALA A 177 -34.02 8.74 26.19
C ALA A 177 -32.75 7.98 25.79
N ASN A 178 -32.11 7.31 26.76
CA ASN A 178 -30.89 6.52 26.54
C ASN A 178 -31.13 5.31 25.63
N VAL A 179 -32.26 4.61 25.81
CA VAL A 179 -32.64 3.45 24.99
C VAL A 179 -32.89 3.87 23.53
N ARG A 180 -33.54 5.02 23.32
CA ARG A 180 -33.73 5.58 21.97
C ARG A 180 -32.41 5.92 21.29
N GLU A 181 -31.50 6.55 22.02
CA GLU A 181 -30.15 6.83 21.53
C GLU A 181 -29.41 5.56 21.15
N LEU A 182 -29.43 4.54 22.01
CA LEU A 182 -28.85 3.24 21.73
C LEU A 182 -29.44 2.60 20.47
N PHE A 183 -30.76 2.66 20.27
CA PHE A 183 -31.39 2.10 19.06
C PHE A 183 -30.94 2.82 17.79
N ILE A 184 -30.84 4.15 17.83
CA ILE A 184 -30.34 4.96 16.71
C ILE A 184 -28.87 4.65 16.45
N GLU A 185 -28.05 4.58 17.50
CA GLU A 185 -26.62 4.22 17.46
C GLU A 185 -26.45 2.85 16.78
N CYS A 186 -27.10 1.81 17.30
CA CYS A 186 -27.03 0.46 16.75
C CYS A 186 -27.51 0.42 15.29
N LEU A 187 -28.60 1.13 14.96
CA LEU A 187 -29.12 1.19 13.59
C LEU A 187 -28.10 1.83 12.62
N MET A 188 -27.42 2.91 13.03
CA MET A 188 -26.37 3.54 12.23
C MET A 188 -25.12 2.65 12.10
N ILE A 189 -24.78 1.88 13.13
CA ILE A 189 -23.63 0.96 13.11
C ILE A 189 -23.85 -0.19 12.11
N ILE A 190 -25.02 -0.83 12.20
CA ILE A 190 -25.31 -2.07 11.47
C ILE A 190 -26.01 -1.81 10.13
N GLY A 191 -26.74 -0.72 9.99
CA GLY A 191 -27.52 -0.42 8.79
C GLY A 191 -26.61 -0.08 7.60
N PRO A 192 -26.88 -0.62 6.40
CA PRO A 192 -26.24 -0.09 5.20
C PRO A 192 -26.78 1.32 4.93
N ASP A 193 -25.96 2.18 4.32
CA ASP A 193 -26.27 3.61 4.16
C ASP A 193 -27.54 3.84 3.32
N ASP A 194 -27.86 2.90 2.45
CA ASP A 194 -29.01 2.94 1.56
C ASP A 194 -30.29 2.31 2.15
N ALA A 195 -30.24 1.69 3.34
CA ALA A 195 -31.41 1.08 3.96
C ALA A 195 -32.52 2.12 4.25
N PRO A 196 -33.79 1.82 3.92
CA PRO A 196 -34.89 2.75 4.16
C PRO A 196 -35.10 3.05 5.64
N GLU A 197 -34.81 2.11 6.54
CA GLU A 197 -34.88 2.28 7.99
C GLU A 197 -33.88 3.32 8.50
N VAL A 198 -32.62 3.22 8.06
CA VAL A 198 -31.57 4.19 8.40
C VAL A 198 -31.96 5.57 7.90
N ARG A 199 -32.42 5.68 6.64
CA ARG A 199 -32.87 6.96 6.08
C ARG A 199 -34.06 7.55 6.83
N ARG A 200 -35.02 6.72 7.26
CA ARG A 200 -36.18 7.18 8.04
C ARG A 200 -35.74 7.85 9.34
N VAL A 201 -34.74 7.28 10.02
CA VAL A 201 -34.19 7.85 11.25
C VAL A 201 -33.38 9.11 10.99
N LEU A 202 -32.50 9.10 9.99
CA LEU A 202 -31.70 10.27 9.61
C LEU A 202 -32.60 11.46 9.23
N TRP A 203 -33.68 11.23 8.47
CA TRP A 203 -34.59 12.27 7.99
C TRP A 203 -35.83 12.47 8.87
N SER A 204 -35.77 12.04 10.14
CA SER A 204 -36.91 12.14 11.05
C SER A 204 -37.33 13.60 11.31
N SER A 205 -38.64 13.84 11.28
CA SER A 205 -39.23 15.13 11.67
C SER A 205 -39.27 15.33 13.19
N ASN A 206 -38.97 14.31 13.99
CA ASN A 206 -38.94 14.39 15.45
C ASN A 206 -37.69 15.14 15.94
N PRO A 207 -37.83 16.26 16.68
CA PRO A 207 -36.69 17.05 17.17
C PRO A 207 -35.72 16.26 18.06
N SER A 208 -36.22 15.36 18.91
CA SER A 208 -35.36 14.55 19.79
C SER A 208 -34.49 13.57 18.99
N VAL A 209 -35.07 12.92 17.98
CA VAL A 209 -34.34 11.99 17.10
C VAL A 209 -33.28 12.75 16.29
N ARG A 210 -33.62 13.93 15.77
CA ARG A 210 -32.64 14.78 15.06
C ARG A 210 -31.47 15.18 15.94
N GLU A 211 -31.72 15.48 17.20
CA GLU A 211 -30.67 15.89 18.13
C GLU A 211 -29.75 14.72 18.49
N ILE A 212 -30.31 13.53 18.69
CA ILE A 212 -29.52 12.30 18.88
C ILE A 212 -28.69 11.99 17.64
N VAL A 213 -29.28 12.01 16.44
CA VAL A 213 -28.55 11.78 15.18
C VAL A 213 -27.44 12.82 15.01
N ARG A 214 -27.72 14.09 15.32
CA ARG A 214 -26.70 15.14 15.32
C ARG A 214 -25.59 14.81 16.30
N HIS A 215 -25.90 14.44 17.55
CA HIS A 215 -24.91 14.07 18.55
C HIS A 215 -24.03 12.92 18.04
N LEU A 216 -24.64 11.79 17.64
CA LEU A 216 -23.92 10.62 17.15
C LEU A 216 -23.05 10.92 15.92
N MET A 217 -23.53 11.73 14.97
CA MET A 217 -22.71 12.12 13.81
C MET A 217 -21.53 13.01 14.19
N MET A 218 -21.64 13.80 15.25
CA MET A 218 -20.60 14.74 15.67
C MET A 218 -19.60 14.15 16.67
N SER A 219 -20.02 13.21 17.53
CA SER A 219 -19.18 12.64 18.60
C SER A 219 -18.89 11.15 18.44
N GLY A 220 -19.69 10.42 17.66
CA GLY A 220 -19.55 8.96 17.53
C GLY A 220 -18.25 8.58 16.83
N THR A 221 -17.48 7.68 17.44
CA THR A 221 -16.19 7.19 16.92
C THR A 221 -16.27 5.78 16.34
N HIS A 222 -17.42 5.10 16.50
CA HIS A 222 -17.58 3.73 16.02
C HIS A 222 -17.48 3.66 14.48
N PRO A 223 -16.71 2.73 13.89
CA PRO A 223 -16.50 2.66 12.43
C PRO A 223 -17.78 2.62 11.60
N GLY A 224 -18.82 1.91 12.07
CA GLY A 224 -20.14 1.91 11.43
C GLY A 224 -20.82 3.28 11.35
N ILE A 225 -20.66 4.13 12.37
CA ILE A 225 -21.18 5.51 12.36
C ILE A 225 -20.37 6.35 11.37
N LEU A 226 -19.03 6.24 11.41
CA LEU A 226 -18.15 6.95 10.47
C LEU A 226 -18.45 6.57 9.02
N ARG A 227 -18.66 5.27 8.75
CA ARG A 227 -19.13 4.74 7.46
C ARG A 227 -20.47 5.36 7.09
N SER A 228 -21.43 5.41 8.01
CA SER A 228 -22.75 6.01 7.76
C SER A 228 -22.67 7.50 7.39
N ILE A 229 -21.80 8.27 8.07
CA ILE A 229 -21.54 9.68 7.74
C ILE A 229 -20.99 9.80 6.31
N ILE A 230 -19.92 9.08 6.00
CA ILE A 230 -19.23 9.16 4.70
C ILE A 230 -20.12 8.61 3.57
N GLY A 231 -20.82 7.52 3.82
CA GLY A 231 -21.77 6.89 2.90
C GLY A 231 -22.95 7.80 2.57
N SER A 232 -23.43 8.58 3.54
CA SER A 232 -24.47 9.59 3.33
C SER A 232 -24.07 10.61 2.27
N LEU A 233 -22.79 10.98 2.22
CA LEU A 233 -22.25 11.90 1.20
C LEU A 233 -22.29 11.30 -0.21
N GLY A 234 -22.46 9.98 -0.37
CA GLY A 234 -22.62 9.32 -1.67
C GLY A 234 -24.03 9.40 -2.28
N HIS A 235 -25.02 9.93 -1.56
CA HIS A 235 -26.39 10.03 -2.05
C HIS A 235 -26.68 11.30 -2.85
N ASN A 236 -27.79 11.32 -3.60
CA ASN A 236 -28.23 12.51 -4.35
C ASN A 236 -28.52 13.70 -3.43
N TYR A 237 -29.00 13.42 -2.22
CA TYR A 237 -29.33 14.40 -1.20
C TYR A 237 -28.65 13.92 0.09
N PRO A 238 -27.40 14.35 0.35
CA PRO A 238 -26.69 13.95 1.56
C PRO A 238 -27.41 14.52 2.78
N HIS A 239 -27.34 13.82 3.91
CA HIS A 239 -27.89 14.36 5.15
C HIS A 239 -27.09 15.62 5.56
N PRO A 240 -27.73 16.76 5.92
CA PRO A 240 -27.00 17.99 6.24
C PRO A 240 -25.95 17.81 7.35
N ARG A 241 -26.26 17.00 8.37
CA ARG A 241 -25.30 16.74 9.46
C ARG A 241 -24.07 15.94 9.04
N ALA A 242 -24.12 15.22 7.92
CA ALA A 242 -22.93 14.58 7.37
C ALA A 242 -21.96 15.62 6.76
N LEU A 243 -22.50 16.68 6.15
CA LEU A 243 -21.70 17.80 5.68
C LEU A 243 -21.13 18.61 6.85
N ASP A 244 -21.93 18.83 7.90
CA ASP A 244 -21.47 19.47 9.13
C ASP A 244 -20.33 18.66 9.79
N ALA A 245 -20.46 17.32 9.84
CA ALA A 245 -19.44 16.45 10.39
C ALA A 245 -18.09 16.59 9.68
N VAL A 246 -18.07 16.64 8.34
CA VAL A 246 -16.82 16.88 7.59
C VAL A 246 -16.23 18.27 7.85
N GLN A 247 -17.07 19.27 8.11
CA GLN A 247 -16.64 20.64 8.39
C GLN A 247 -16.06 20.78 9.80
N GLU A 248 -16.72 20.21 10.80
CA GLU A 248 -16.49 20.53 12.21
C GLU A 248 -15.61 19.49 12.92
N ARG A 249 -15.71 18.20 12.58
CA ARG A 249 -14.97 17.14 13.27
C ARG A 249 -13.49 17.16 12.96
N ASP A 250 -12.70 16.90 13.99
CA ASP A 250 -11.24 16.88 13.97
C ASP A 250 -10.65 15.67 14.71
N ASP A 251 -11.48 14.69 15.09
CA ASP A 251 -11.02 13.46 15.73
C ASP A 251 -10.26 12.56 14.73
N PRO A 252 -9.17 11.91 15.16
CA PRO A 252 -8.32 11.14 14.27
C PRO A 252 -9.04 9.99 13.55
N GLU A 253 -9.94 9.29 14.23
CA GLU A 253 -10.68 8.16 13.71
C GLU A 253 -11.55 8.55 12.51
N PHE A 254 -12.28 9.66 12.63
CA PHE A 254 -13.08 10.21 11.53
C PHE A 254 -12.21 10.69 10.37
N VAL A 255 -11.16 11.46 10.65
CA VAL A 255 -10.30 12.00 9.58
C VAL A 255 -9.63 10.88 8.80
N VAL A 256 -9.07 9.88 9.47
CA VAL A 256 -8.47 8.72 8.80
C VAL A 256 -9.51 7.95 7.98
N SER A 257 -10.71 7.74 8.53
CA SER A 257 -11.79 7.06 7.79
C SER A 257 -12.19 7.82 6.53
N LEU A 258 -12.32 9.14 6.63
CA LEU A 258 -12.63 10.02 5.50
C LEU A 258 -11.52 9.96 4.44
N LEU A 259 -10.25 10.14 4.84
CA LEU A 259 -9.10 10.11 3.95
C LEU A 259 -8.96 8.74 3.25
N MET A 260 -9.17 7.65 3.97
CA MET A 260 -9.16 6.30 3.40
C MET A 260 -10.25 6.13 2.32
N THR A 261 -11.45 6.68 2.52
CA THR A 261 -12.52 6.59 1.52
C THR A 261 -12.21 7.42 0.27
N ILE A 262 -11.71 8.66 0.43
CA ILE A 262 -11.47 9.56 -0.71
C ILE A 262 -10.20 9.22 -1.50
N SER A 263 -9.25 8.47 -0.91
CA SER A 263 -8.08 7.95 -1.63
C SER A 263 -8.44 6.83 -2.62
N LYS A 264 -9.65 6.28 -2.54
CA LYS A 264 -10.20 5.32 -3.51
C LYS A 264 -10.99 6.07 -4.59
N PRO A 265 -11.26 5.45 -5.77
CA PRO A 265 -12.14 6.05 -6.77
C PRO A 265 -13.52 6.40 -6.18
N ILE A 266 -13.84 7.70 -6.13
CA ILE A 266 -15.08 8.19 -5.54
C ILE A 266 -16.21 8.33 -6.57
N SER A 267 -17.46 8.25 -6.09
CA SER A 267 -18.63 8.46 -6.93
C SER A 267 -18.80 9.94 -7.32
N GLN A 268 -19.43 10.21 -8.46
CA GLN A 268 -19.73 11.58 -8.92
C GLN A 268 -20.59 12.36 -7.90
N LYS A 269 -21.49 11.67 -7.20
CA LYS A 269 -22.36 12.25 -6.16
C LYS A 269 -21.54 12.69 -4.95
N LEU A 270 -20.64 11.83 -4.48
CA LEU A 270 -19.71 12.16 -3.39
C LEU A 270 -18.88 13.40 -3.75
N MET A 271 -18.33 13.45 -4.96
CA MET A 271 -17.60 14.63 -5.44
C MET A 271 -18.47 15.90 -5.46
N GLN A 272 -19.72 15.83 -5.94
CA GLN A 272 -20.64 16.97 -5.94
C GLN A 272 -20.97 17.47 -4.53
N ASN A 273 -21.13 16.55 -3.58
CA ASN A 273 -21.46 16.87 -2.20
C ASN A 273 -20.25 17.45 -1.44
N LEU A 274 -19.05 16.90 -1.62
CA LEU A 274 -17.82 17.47 -1.04
C LEU A 274 -17.56 18.90 -1.57
N ARG A 275 -17.93 19.21 -2.82
CA ARG A 275 -17.85 20.58 -3.37
C ARG A 275 -18.76 21.59 -2.67
N GLN A 276 -19.70 21.16 -1.83
CA GLN A 276 -20.54 22.09 -1.05
C GLN A 276 -19.81 22.62 0.19
N ILE A 277 -18.74 21.96 0.61
CA ILE A 277 -17.98 22.26 1.82
C ILE A 277 -16.99 23.38 1.54
N SER A 278 -17.11 24.50 2.25
CA SER A 278 -16.26 25.68 2.11
C SER A 278 -15.17 25.81 3.18
N SER A 279 -15.28 25.05 4.27
CA SER A 279 -14.32 25.06 5.38
C SER A 279 -14.16 23.65 5.95
N VAL A 280 -13.00 23.36 6.52
CA VAL A 280 -12.71 22.12 7.26
C VAL A 280 -11.87 22.53 8.46
N ASN A 281 -12.41 22.37 9.66
CA ASN A 281 -11.90 22.95 10.90
C ASN A 281 -10.43 22.59 11.14
N TRP A 282 -10.08 21.31 11.04
CA TRP A 282 -8.69 20.84 11.25
C TRP A 282 -7.70 21.26 10.15
N LEU A 283 -8.16 21.64 8.97
CA LEU A 283 -7.32 22.21 7.88
C LEU A 283 -7.22 23.74 7.94
N SER A 284 -8.11 24.40 8.68
CA SER A 284 -8.22 25.87 8.71
C SER A 284 -7.57 26.50 9.96
N ARG A 285 -6.82 25.72 10.75
CA ARG A 285 -6.15 26.18 11.96
C ARG A 285 -4.96 27.09 11.60
N GLU A 286 -4.70 28.11 12.43
CA GLU A 286 -3.56 29.02 12.25
C GLU A 286 -2.22 28.26 12.30
N SER A 287 -2.08 27.34 13.26
CA SER A 287 -0.95 26.41 13.37
C SER A 287 -1.35 25.05 12.79
N LEU A 288 -1.13 24.88 11.48
CA LEU A 288 -1.41 23.62 10.81
C LEU A 288 -0.37 22.55 11.21
N ASP A 289 -0.83 21.50 11.87
CA ASP A 289 -0.05 20.31 12.17
C ASP A 289 -0.84 19.06 11.77
N LEU A 290 -0.33 18.37 10.75
CA LEU A 290 -0.91 17.16 10.18
C LEU A 290 -0.03 15.93 10.43
N SER A 291 0.95 16.04 11.33
CA SER A 291 1.91 14.96 11.63
C SER A 291 1.25 13.75 12.30
N TRP A 292 0.09 13.93 12.92
CA TRP A 292 -0.70 12.87 13.53
C TRP A 292 -1.44 12.00 12.50
N ILE A 293 -1.54 12.44 11.24
CA ILE A 293 -2.15 11.66 10.15
C ILE A 293 -1.09 10.67 9.61
N PRO A 294 -1.39 9.35 9.60
CA PRO A 294 -0.47 8.36 9.04
C PRO A 294 -0.08 8.67 7.59
N GLY A 295 1.18 8.42 7.24
CA GLY A 295 1.77 8.81 5.96
C GLY A 295 0.99 8.29 4.74
N GLU A 296 0.45 7.08 4.83
CA GLU A 296 -0.36 6.43 3.78
C GLU A 296 -1.65 7.20 3.43
N TYR A 297 -2.12 8.08 4.31
CA TYR A 297 -3.35 8.86 4.11
C TYR A 297 -3.09 10.32 3.75
N GLN A 298 -1.85 10.80 3.88
CA GLN A 298 -1.52 12.21 3.66
C GLN A 298 -1.76 12.66 2.20
N ALA A 299 -1.55 11.79 1.21
CA ALA A 299 -1.89 12.08 -0.18
C ALA A 299 -3.41 12.30 -0.37
N GLY A 300 -4.25 11.65 0.44
CA GLY A 300 -5.70 11.85 0.46
C GLY A 300 -6.10 13.28 0.86
N ILE A 301 -5.24 13.99 1.60
CA ILE A 301 -5.50 15.38 2.00
C ILE A 301 -5.55 16.29 0.76
N ILE A 302 -4.62 16.11 -0.20
CA ILE A 302 -4.64 16.88 -1.46
C ILE A 302 -5.91 16.57 -2.27
N HIS A 303 -6.37 15.32 -2.25
CA HIS A 303 -7.64 14.95 -2.89
C HIS A 303 -8.81 15.66 -2.22
N LEU A 304 -8.86 15.69 -0.88
CA LEU A 304 -9.90 16.40 -0.13
C LEU A 304 -9.95 17.90 -0.46
N ILE A 305 -8.81 18.59 -0.45
CA ILE A 305 -8.79 20.05 -0.71
C ILE A 305 -9.21 20.38 -2.15
N ASN A 306 -8.92 19.48 -3.10
CA ASN A 306 -9.30 19.61 -4.50
C ASN A 306 -10.79 19.31 -4.74
N LEU A 307 -11.39 18.46 -3.91
CA LEU A 307 -12.82 18.12 -3.97
C LEU A 307 -13.71 19.14 -3.24
N THR A 308 -13.16 19.88 -2.28
CA THR A 308 -13.89 20.88 -1.48
C THR A 308 -13.71 22.30 -2.04
N ARG A 309 -14.44 23.28 -1.52
CA ARG A 309 -14.33 24.72 -1.87
C ARG A 309 -13.59 25.53 -0.80
N LEU A 310 -12.53 24.96 -0.23
CA LEU A 310 -11.67 25.66 0.72
C LEU A 310 -11.09 26.95 0.12
N SER A 311 -10.82 27.93 0.98
CA SER A 311 -10.18 29.18 0.58
C SER A 311 -8.80 28.92 -0.03
N ARG A 312 -8.35 29.83 -0.92
CA ARG A 312 -7.03 29.71 -1.55
C ARG A 312 -5.89 29.69 -0.53
N ASP A 313 -6.01 30.48 0.53
CA ASP A 313 -5.00 30.56 1.58
C ASP A 313 -4.92 29.25 2.39
N CYS A 314 -6.07 28.68 2.75
CA CYS A 314 -6.11 27.36 3.42
C CYS A 314 -5.47 26.28 2.53
N ARG A 315 -5.81 26.23 1.23
CA ARG A 315 -5.20 25.27 0.29
C ARG A 315 -3.68 25.41 0.21
N ARG A 316 -3.18 26.64 0.06
CA ARG A 316 -1.74 26.92 0.00
C ARG A 316 -1.02 26.52 1.29
N ASN A 317 -1.60 26.81 2.45
CA ASN A 317 -1.02 26.44 3.73
C ASN A 317 -0.91 24.91 3.87
N VAL A 318 -1.93 24.18 3.43
CA VAL A 318 -1.95 22.71 3.44
C VAL A 318 -0.93 22.12 2.46
N GLU A 319 -0.89 22.63 1.23
CA GLU A 319 0.09 22.22 0.22
C GLU A 319 1.53 22.50 0.69
N GLU A 320 1.81 23.70 1.22
CA GLU A 320 3.12 24.05 1.76
C GLU A 320 3.51 23.14 2.93
N TRP A 321 2.58 22.84 3.84
CA TRP A 321 2.86 21.92 4.94
C TRP A 321 3.23 20.53 4.42
N LEU A 322 2.47 20.00 3.46
CA LEU A 322 2.72 18.67 2.89
C LEU A 322 4.04 18.63 2.11
N LEU A 323 4.40 19.69 1.39
CA LEU A 323 5.69 19.80 0.70
C LEU A 323 6.88 19.75 1.66
N ARG A 324 6.73 20.32 2.86
CA ARG A 324 7.80 20.40 3.87
C ARG A 324 7.90 19.17 4.75
N TYR A 325 6.75 18.65 5.20
CA TYR A 325 6.67 17.66 6.28
C TYR A 325 5.96 16.36 5.89
N GLY A 326 5.31 16.32 4.73
CA GLY A 326 4.58 15.13 4.29
C GLY A 326 5.50 13.95 3.92
N CYS A 327 4.90 12.77 3.74
CA CYS A 327 5.56 11.62 3.13
C CYS A 327 5.88 11.86 1.64
N SER A 328 6.72 11.00 1.04
CA SER A 328 7.13 11.08 -0.37
C SER A 328 5.95 11.20 -1.33
N GLU A 329 4.94 10.35 -1.15
CA GLU A 329 3.74 10.28 -1.98
C GLU A 329 2.89 11.54 -1.84
N ALA A 330 2.72 12.02 -0.60
CA ALA A 330 1.96 13.25 -0.35
C ALA A 330 2.66 14.47 -0.95
N ARG A 331 3.99 14.54 -0.86
CA ARG A 331 4.78 15.62 -1.46
C ARG A 331 4.66 15.62 -2.97
N GLU A 332 4.70 14.47 -3.63
CA GLU A 332 4.55 14.37 -5.08
C GLU A 332 3.19 14.92 -5.55
N VAL A 333 2.10 14.48 -4.92
CA VAL A 333 0.76 14.98 -5.23
C VAL A 333 0.62 16.47 -4.89
N ALA A 334 1.22 16.93 -3.79
CA ALA A 334 1.24 18.33 -3.41
C ALA A 334 2.01 19.21 -4.41
N VAL A 335 3.14 18.74 -4.95
CA VAL A 335 3.88 19.46 -6.01
C VAL A 335 3.02 19.66 -7.24
N GLN A 336 2.36 18.60 -7.72
CA GLN A 336 1.53 18.68 -8.92
C GLN A 336 0.36 19.68 -8.75
N SER A 337 -0.21 19.74 -7.54
CA SER A 337 -1.28 20.70 -7.20
C SER A 337 -0.75 22.14 -7.05
N ALA A 338 0.33 22.32 -6.28
CA ALA A 338 0.89 23.62 -5.95
C ALA A 338 1.57 24.30 -7.15
N SER A 339 2.23 23.55 -8.04
CA SER A 339 2.90 24.10 -9.24
C SER A 339 1.94 24.82 -10.20
N GLN A 340 0.64 24.57 -10.12
CA GLN A 340 -0.37 25.28 -10.92
C GLN A 340 -0.59 26.73 -10.48
N HIS A 341 -0.22 27.07 -9.23
CA HIS A 341 -0.57 28.35 -8.62
C HIS A 341 0.62 29.08 -7.97
N ASP A 342 1.66 28.36 -7.53
CA ASP A 342 2.80 28.90 -6.80
C ASP A 342 4.12 28.17 -7.12
N GLY A 343 4.46 28.11 -8.42
CA GLY A 343 5.62 27.38 -8.92
C GLY A 343 6.96 27.83 -8.34
N ASP A 344 7.13 29.13 -8.04
CA ASP A 344 8.38 29.65 -7.46
C ASP A 344 8.58 29.19 -6.02
N LYS A 345 7.52 29.18 -5.20
CA LYS A 345 7.59 28.66 -3.83
C LYS A 345 7.86 27.16 -3.81
N VAL A 346 7.22 26.40 -4.70
CA VAL A 346 7.50 24.96 -4.86
C VAL A 346 8.98 24.74 -5.20
N LYS A 347 9.54 25.52 -6.13
CA LYS A 347 10.97 25.45 -6.47
C LYS A 347 11.88 25.80 -5.30
N GLU A 348 11.54 26.79 -4.50
CA GLU A 348 12.28 27.12 -3.28
C GLU A 348 12.31 25.93 -2.31
N ILE A 349 11.15 25.31 -2.06
CA ILE A 349 11.03 24.17 -1.15
C ILE A 349 11.81 22.97 -1.69
N VAL A 350 11.60 22.59 -2.95
CA VAL A 350 12.35 21.49 -3.60
C VAL A 350 13.86 21.72 -3.49
N ARG A 351 14.33 22.94 -3.79
CA ARG A 351 15.76 23.28 -3.68
C ARG A 351 16.29 23.13 -2.26
N SER A 352 15.53 23.57 -1.26
CA SER A 352 15.92 23.41 0.14
C SER A 352 15.96 21.94 0.58
N SER A 353 15.02 21.13 0.09
CA SER A 353 14.87 19.70 0.41
C SER A 353 15.98 18.83 -0.18
N LEU A 354 16.68 19.27 -1.24
CA LEU A 354 17.85 18.56 -1.78
C LEU A 354 18.94 18.31 -0.73
N ASN A 355 19.02 19.15 0.29
CA ASN A 355 20.02 19.07 1.37
C ASN A 355 19.41 18.60 2.69
N SER A 356 18.24 17.95 2.64
CA SER A 356 17.63 17.32 3.80
C SER A 356 18.55 16.23 4.37
N ALA A 357 18.56 16.10 5.70
CA ALA A 357 19.20 14.97 6.37
C ALA A 357 18.43 13.65 6.18
N ASP A 358 17.13 13.75 5.85
CA ASP A 358 16.29 12.62 5.49
C ASP A 358 16.48 12.28 4.00
N SER A 359 16.99 11.07 3.75
CA SER A 359 17.30 10.53 2.43
C SER A 359 16.08 10.44 1.51
N ALA A 360 14.91 10.06 2.04
CA ALA A 360 13.69 9.96 1.25
C ALA A 360 13.23 11.33 0.74
N VAL A 361 13.40 12.37 1.57
CA VAL A 361 13.12 13.76 1.21
C VAL A 361 14.09 14.28 0.15
N ALA A 362 15.38 14.01 0.31
CA ALA A 362 16.39 14.43 -0.66
C ALA A 362 16.19 13.71 -2.01
N ALA A 363 15.86 12.41 -1.98
CA ALA A 363 15.56 11.60 -3.16
C ALA A 363 14.31 12.11 -3.89
N TRP A 364 13.22 12.38 -3.16
CA TRP A 364 12.05 13.05 -3.72
C TRP A 364 12.40 14.40 -4.36
N ALA A 365 13.21 15.23 -3.70
CA ALA A 365 13.60 16.53 -4.25
C ALA A 365 14.39 16.37 -5.56
N CYS A 366 15.23 15.33 -5.67
CA CYS A 366 15.93 14.99 -6.91
C CYS A 366 14.95 14.67 -8.06
N SER A 367 13.91 13.87 -7.82
CA SER A 367 12.93 13.53 -8.87
C SER A 367 12.12 14.74 -9.36
N GLN A 368 12.02 15.80 -8.56
CA GLN A 368 11.31 17.01 -8.95
C GLN A 368 12.14 18.00 -9.78
N LEU A 369 13.48 17.88 -9.84
CA LEU A 369 14.35 18.86 -10.51
C LEU A 369 14.01 19.05 -11.99
N LYS A 370 13.73 17.96 -12.68
CA LYS A 370 13.38 17.96 -14.10
C LYS A 370 11.95 18.43 -14.32
N THR A 371 10.99 17.83 -13.63
CA THR A 371 9.55 18.13 -13.75
C THR A 371 9.27 19.60 -13.50
N GLN A 372 9.95 20.21 -12.52
CA GLN A 372 9.83 21.63 -12.20
C GLN A 372 10.72 22.54 -13.05
N GLN A 373 11.42 22.01 -14.05
CA GLN A 373 12.24 22.76 -15.00
C GLN A 373 13.29 23.65 -14.31
N PHE A 374 14.08 23.07 -13.39
CA PHE A 374 15.19 23.80 -12.80
C PHE A 374 16.27 24.08 -13.86
N PRO A 375 16.75 25.33 -14.00
CA PRO A 375 17.73 25.68 -15.03
C PRO A 375 19.07 24.96 -14.81
N ASP A 376 19.39 24.58 -13.57
CA ASP A 376 20.60 23.88 -13.19
C ASP A 376 20.35 22.40 -12.78
N ALA A 377 19.23 21.82 -13.21
CA ALA A 377 18.82 20.45 -12.85
C ALA A 377 19.94 19.42 -13.09
N ALA A 378 20.53 19.39 -14.29
CA ALA A 378 21.58 18.43 -14.62
C ALA A 378 22.82 18.56 -13.71
N ARG A 379 23.24 19.80 -13.39
CA ARG A 379 24.35 20.05 -12.47
C ARG A 379 24.05 19.53 -11.06
N LEU A 380 22.84 19.80 -10.57
CA LEU A 380 22.40 19.36 -9.26
C LEU A 380 22.26 17.83 -9.18
N LEU A 381 21.72 17.17 -10.20
CA LEU A 381 21.62 15.72 -10.26
C LEU A 381 23.01 15.06 -10.28
N LEU A 382 23.97 15.59 -11.03
CA LEU A 382 25.36 15.12 -11.04
C LEU A 382 26.04 15.27 -9.67
N GLU A 383 25.74 16.34 -8.93
CA GLU A 383 26.20 16.49 -7.55
C GLU A 383 25.61 15.40 -6.64
N LYS A 384 24.32 15.10 -6.82
CA LYS A 384 23.60 14.09 -6.02
C LYS A 384 23.95 12.65 -6.39
N LEU A 385 24.37 12.39 -7.63
CA LEU A 385 24.94 11.11 -8.06
C LEU A 385 26.20 10.72 -7.26
N ARG A 386 26.87 11.69 -6.66
CA ARG A 386 28.08 11.50 -5.84
C ARG A 386 27.81 11.53 -4.33
N CYS A 387 26.54 11.64 -3.93
CA CYS A 387 26.16 11.61 -2.52
C CYS A 387 26.50 10.26 -1.88
N ALA A 388 26.76 10.23 -0.57
CA ALA A 388 27.00 8.97 0.15
C ALA A 388 25.74 8.10 0.25
N ASP A 389 24.56 8.72 0.24
CA ASP A 389 23.28 8.04 0.34
C ASP A 389 22.92 7.30 -0.95
N ARG A 390 22.60 6.00 -0.82
CA ARG A 390 22.28 5.16 -1.98
C ARG A 390 20.96 5.54 -2.64
N GLU A 391 19.92 5.82 -1.87
CA GLU A 391 18.58 6.13 -2.40
C GLU A 391 18.62 7.40 -3.25
N VAL A 392 19.27 8.45 -2.74
CA VAL A 392 19.45 9.71 -3.46
C VAL A 392 20.26 9.51 -4.75
N ARG A 393 21.32 8.69 -4.72
CA ARG A 393 22.11 8.38 -5.92
C ARG A 393 21.30 7.66 -6.98
N GLU A 394 20.52 6.65 -6.61
CA GLU A 394 19.71 5.88 -7.58
C GLU A 394 18.64 6.74 -8.24
N VAL A 395 17.96 7.61 -7.48
CA VAL A 395 16.98 8.55 -8.07
C VAL A 395 17.69 9.56 -8.97
N ALA A 396 18.82 10.13 -8.55
CA ALA A 396 19.57 11.05 -9.39
C ALA A 396 20.05 10.39 -10.70
N ARG A 397 20.49 9.13 -10.62
CA ARG A 397 20.87 8.31 -11.78
C ARG A 397 19.68 8.09 -12.72
N ALA A 398 18.53 7.68 -12.19
CA ALA A 398 17.32 7.44 -12.97
C ALA A 398 16.88 8.69 -13.75
N GLU A 399 16.87 9.86 -13.10
CA GLU A 399 16.54 11.14 -13.74
C GLU A 399 17.55 11.53 -14.83
N LEU A 400 18.85 11.26 -14.60
CA LEU A 400 19.90 11.54 -15.57
C LEU A 400 19.86 10.61 -16.78
N LEU A 401 19.48 9.34 -16.61
CA LEU A 401 19.38 8.35 -17.69
C LEU A 401 18.42 8.78 -18.80
N GLU A 402 17.34 9.48 -18.46
CA GLU A 402 16.40 10.01 -19.46
C GLU A 402 17.06 11.01 -20.42
N TRP A 403 18.11 11.71 -19.99
CA TRP A 403 18.89 12.62 -20.83
C TRP A 403 20.19 12.02 -21.34
N PHE A 404 20.75 11.07 -20.62
CA PHE A 404 22.16 10.69 -20.74
C PHE A 404 22.32 9.17 -20.68
N HIS A 405 21.98 8.52 -21.79
CA HIS A 405 22.11 7.07 -22.02
C HIS A 405 22.87 6.82 -23.32
N ALA A 406 23.41 5.60 -23.47
CA ALA A 406 24.35 5.30 -24.54
C ALA A 406 23.80 5.54 -25.95
N GLU A 407 22.56 5.13 -26.24
CA GLU A 407 21.94 5.29 -27.58
C GLU A 407 21.95 6.75 -28.04
N ARG A 408 21.53 7.67 -27.17
CA ARG A 408 21.54 9.10 -27.46
C ARG A 408 22.94 9.65 -27.65
N MET A 409 23.93 9.17 -26.89
CA MET A 409 25.33 9.60 -27.06
C MET A 409 25.90 9.13 -28.41
N LEU A 410 25.54 7.93 -28.86
CA LEU A 410 25.91 7.42 -30.19
C LEU A 410 25.32 8.28 -31.32
N GLU A 411 24.06 8.73 -31.17
CA GLU A 411 23.41 9.63 -32.15
C GLU A 411 24.04 11.02 -32.19
N MET A 412 24.47 11.55 -31.04
CA MET A 412 25.03 12.89 -30.92
C MET A 412 26.53 12.98 -31.26
N GLN A 413 27.18 11.88 -31.64
CA GLN A 413 28.65 11.81 -31.80
C GLN A 413 29.23 12.88 -32.74
N GLU A 414 28.54 13.20 -33.84
CA GLU A 414 29.02 14.18 -34.82
C GLU A 414 29.00 15.61 -34.28
N ALA A 415 28.09 15.90 -33.35
CA ALA A 415 27.91 17.22 -32.76
C ALA A 415 28.86 17.48 -31.57
N MET A 416 29.44 16.44 -30.98
CA MET A 416 30.36 16.59 -29.85
C MET A 416 31.71 17.11 -30.34
N THR A 417 32.37 17.99 -29.58
CA THR A 417 33.81 18.28 -29.73
C THR A 417 34.64 17.21 -29.00
N PRO A 418 35.97 17.07 -29.21
CA PRO A 418 36.76 16.06 -28.50
C PRO A 418 36.69 16.24 -26.97
N GLU A 419 36.73 17.50 -26.52
CA GLU A 419 36.68 17.84 -25.10
C GLU A 419 35.31 17.49 -24.49
N ILE A 420 34.22 17.82 -25.19
CA ILE A 420 32.86 17.48 -24.75
C ILE A 420 32.68 15.95 -24.75
N GLY A 421 33.15 15.28 -25.79
CA GLY A 421 33.09 13.82 -25.90
C GLY A 421 33.77 13.11 -24.74
N ARG A 422 35.00 13.48 -24.39
CA ARG A 422 35.71 12.92 -23.22
C ARG A 422 34.93 13.09 -21.91
N HIS A 423 34.30 14.25 -21.71
CA HIS A 423 33.47 14.46 -20.52
C HIS A 423 32.20 13.62 -20.57
N ALA A 424 31.58 13.54 -21.75
CA ALA A 424 30.39 12.73 -21.98
C ALA A 424 30.65 11.23 -21.72
N GLY A 425 31.75 10.69 -22.22
CA GLY A 425 32.14 9.29 -21.98
C GLY A 425 32.27 8.95 -20.51
N ARG A 426 32.98 9.78 -19.74
CA ARG A 426 33.14 9.57 -18.29
C ARG A 426 31.80 9.63 -17.54
N LEU A 427 30.96 10.62 -17.86
CA LEU A 427 29.63 10.71 -17.27
C LEU A 427 28.73 9.54 -17.68
N LEU A 428 28.90 9.02 -18.90
CA LEU A 428 28.08 7.93 -19.41
C LEU A 428 28.31 6.67 -18.58
N LEU A 429 29.58 6.38 -18.27
CA LEU A 429 29.94 5.25 -17.42
C LEU A 429 29.55 5.46 -15.94
N GLU A 430 29.42 6.71 -15.47
CA GLU A 430 28.97 7.02 -14.10
C GLU A 430 27.44 6.87 -13.95
N ILE A 431 26.69 7.16 -15.02
CA ILE A 431 25.22 7.23 -15.02
C ILE A 431 24.59 5.92 -15.52
N ASP A 432 25.11 5.35 -16.61
CA ASP A 432 24.50 4.24 -17.33
C ASP A 432 25.35 2.98 -17.20
N ASP A 433 24.96 2.14 -16.22
CA ASP A 433 25.61 0.84 -15.97
C ASP A 433 25.52 -0.11 -17.17
N SER A 434 24.60 0.13 -18.12
CA SER A 434 24.40 -0.67 -19.33
C SER A 434 25.15 -0.12 -20.55
N ALA A 435 25.85 1.02 -20.42
CA ALA A 435 26.42 1.74 -21.56
C ALA A 435 27.37 0.88 -22.40
N LEU A 436 28.29 0.16 -21.76
CA LEU A 436 29.26 -0.70 -22.46
C LEU A 436 28.59 -1.85 -23.21
N THR A 437 27.56 -2.45 -22.62
CA THR A 437 26.77 -3.52 -23.26
C THR A 437 26.04 -2.98 -24.49
N THR A 438 25.42 -1.80 -24.38
CA THR A 438 24.74 -1.14 -25.51
C THR A 438 25.72 -0.80 -26.63
N ILE A 439 26.91 -0.30 -26.30
CA ILE A 439 27.99 -0.05 -27.27
C ILE A 439 28.45 -1.36 -27.93
N GLU A 440 28.60 -2.45 -27.19
CA GLU A 440 28.95 -3.76 -27.75
C GLU A 440 27.87 -4.25 -28.73
N LEU A 441 26.59 -4.12 -28.39
CA LEU A 441 25.49 -4.49 -29.28
C LEU A 441 25.52 -3.67 -30.58
N GLU A 442 25.83 -2.39 -30.50
CA GLU A 442 25.93 -1.49 -31.65
C GLU A 442 27.14 -1.80 -32.53
N LEU A 443 28.27 -2.19 -31.93
CA LEU A 443 29.44 -2.69 -32.64
C LEU A 443 29.15 -4.02 -33.35
N ASN A 444 28.26 -4.87 -32.84
CA ASN A 444 27.90 -6.14 -33.47
C ASN A 444 26.68 -6.04 -34.41
N HIS A 445 26.15 -4.84 -34.62
CA HIS A 445 24.91 -4.66 -35.38
C HIS A 445 25.09 -5.01 -36.87
N ALA A 446 24.12 -5.70 -37.49
CA ALA A 446 24.22 -6.15 -38.89
C ALA A 446 24.42 -4.99 -39.91
N ILE A 447 23.83 -3.83 -39.63
CA ILE A 447 23.97 -2.61 -40.44
C ILE A 447 25.34 -1.94 -40.21
N ARG A 448 26.14 -1.87 -41.28
CA ARG A 448 27.47 -1.24 -41.30
C ARG A 448 27.52 0.16 -40.67
N HIS A 449 26.58 1.03 -41.03
CA HIS A 449 26.62 2.43 -40.59
C HIS A 449 26.51 2.56 -39.05
N ARG A 450 25.76 1.67 -38.39
CA ARG A 450 25.68 1.63 -36.92
C ARG A 450 27.00 1.23 -36.28
N ARG A 451 27.68 0.20 -36.80
CA ARG A 451 29.01 -0.21 -36.34
C ARG A 451 30.06 0.91 -36.49
N ILE A 452 30.07 1.59 -37.63
CA ILE A 452 30.97 2.74 -37.86
C ILE A 452 30.65 3.87 -36.87
N ARG A 453 29.36 4.20 -36.67
CA ARG A 453 28.94 5.23 -35.72
C ARG A 453 29.38 4.88 -34.29
N ALA A 454 29.24 3.61 -33.87
CA ALA A 454 29.70 3.15 -32.57
C ALA A 454 31.21 3.31 -32.40
N LEU A 455 32.02 2.91 -33.40
CA LEU A 455 33.47 3.14 -33.39
C LEU A 455 33.81 4.63 -33.26
N MET A 456 33.16 5.49 -34.06
CA MET A 456 33.39 6.94 -34.00
C MET A 456 32.99 7.53 -32.65
N ALA A 457 31.89 7.05 -32.06
CA ALA A 457 31.44 7.50 -30.76
C ALA A 457 32.39 7.05 -29.63
N ILE A 458 32.92 5.82 -29.68
CA ILE A 458 33.95 5.33 -28.75
C ILE A 458 35.18 6.24 -28.79
N ASP A 459 35.67 6.56 -29.99
CA ASP A 459 36.81 7.47 -30.17
C ASP A 459 36.50 8.87 -29.64
N ARG A 460 35.32 9.40 -29.97
CA ARG A 460 34.91 10.74 -29.54
C ARG A 460 34.75 10.85 -28.03
N MET A 461 34.22 9.81 -27.40
CA MET A 461 34.01 9.72 -25.95
C MET A 461 35.24 9.27 -25.17
N GLU A 462 36.34 8.93 -25.86
CA GLU A 462 37.57 8.37 -25.28
C GLU A 462 37.35 7.08 -24.47
N LEU A 463 36.37 6.26 -24.86
CA LEU A 463 36.05 4.98 -24.22
C LEU A 463 36.88 3.81 -24.77
N ILE A 464 38.04 4.11 -25.35
CA ILE A 464 38.85 3.14 -26.10
C ILE A 464 39.39 2.06 -25.15
N HIS A 465 39.74 2.42 -23.92
CA HIS A 465 40.28 1.48 -22.93
C HIS A 465 39.19 0.54 -22.41
N GLU A 466 38.01 1.07 -22.09
CA GLU A 466 36.89 0.32 -21.53
C GLU A 466 36.27 -0.64 -22.56
N THR A 467 36.44 -0.35 -23.85
CA THR A 467 35.89 -1.12 -24.97
C THR A 467 36.94 -1.95 -25.73
N GLN A 468 38.18 -2.04 -25.24
CA GLN A 468 39.30 -2.66 -25.95
C GLN A 468 39.01 -4.09 -26.43
N ALA A 469 38.37 -4.91 -25.60
CA ALA A 469 37.99 -6.27 -25.96
C ALA A 469 37.01 -6.31 -27.15
N PHE A 470 36.06 -5.37 -27.22
CA PHE A 470 35.11 -5.25 -28.32
C PHE A 470 35.80 -4.76 -29.59
N LEU A 471 36.68 -3.76 -29.47
CA LEU A 471 37.45 -3.22 -30.58
C LEU A 471 38.31 -4.29 -31.26
N PHE A 472 38.92 -5.21 -30.51
CA PHE A 472 39.70 -6.29 -31.12
C PHE A 472 38.87 -7.35 -31.84
N LYS A 473 37.63 -7.61 -31.41
CA LYS A 473 36.70 -8.47 -32.17
C LYS A 473 36.41 -7.88 -33.57
N MET A 474 36.46 -6.55 -33.69
CA MET A 474 36.22 -5.84 -34.95
C MET A 474 37.36 -5.94 -35.96
N LEU A 475 38.53 -6.51 -35.60
CA LEU A 475 39.64 -6.76 -36.54
C LEU A 475 39.24 -7.68 -37.68
N THR A 476 38.25 -8.54 -37.45
CA THR A 476 37.73 -9.50 -38.43
C THR A 476 36.33 -9.11 -38.95
N ASP A 477 35.91 -7.85 -38.80
CA ASP A 477 34.62 -7.39 -39.36
C ASP A 477 34.60 -7.62 -40.88
N ILE A 478 33.45 -7.99 -41.44
CA ILE A 478 33.31 -8.32 -42.87
C ILE A 478 33.54 -7.07 -43.74
N ASP A 479 33.15 -5.88 -43.27
CA ASP A 479 33.21 -4.66 -44.08
C ASP A 479 34.55 -3.92 -43.90
N PRO A 480 35.30 -3.66 -44.99
CA PRO A 480 36.62 -3.02 -44.89
C PRO A 480 36.57 -1.55 -44.44
N LEU A 481 35.44 -0.84 -44.55
CA LEU A 481 35.32 0.52 -44.02
C LEU A 481 35.24 0.53 -42.50
N VAL A 482 34.61 -0.48 -41.90
CA VAL A 482 34.58 -0.67 -40.44
C VAL A 482 36.00 -0.92 -39.93
N ARG A 483 36.71 -1.88 -40.55
CA ARG A 483 38.12 -2.18 -40.21
C ARG A 483 39.05 -0.98 -40.40
N ARG A 484 38.86 -0.20 -41.47
CA ARG A 484 39.61 1.04 -41.68
C ARG A 484 39.36 2.06 -40.57
N THR A 485 38.10 2.24 -40.15
CA THR A 485 37.76 3.15 -39.05
C THR A 485 38.39 2.68 -37.74
N LEU A 486 38.39 1.37 -37.48
CA LEU A 486 39.07 0.76 -36.34
C LEU A 486 40.59 1.03 -36.35
N VAL A 487 41.26 0.96 -37.49
CA VAL A 487 42.69 1.32 -37.63
C VAL A 487 42.97 2.72 -37.09
N ASP A 488 42.13 3.69 -37.45
CA ASP A 488 42.29 5.09 -37.03
C ASP A 488 42.16 5.25 -35.50
N ILE A 489 41.34 4.42 -34.86
CA ILE A 489 41.14 4.39 -33.40
C ILE A 489 42.32 3.70 -32.70
N LEU A 490 42.74 2.52 -33.20
CA LEU A 490 43.88 1.78 -32.65
C LEU A 490 45.18 2.58 -32.74
N ALA A 491 45.32 3.44 -33.75
CA ALA A 491 46.46 4.35 -33.89
C ALA A 491 46.61 5.36 -32.73
N LYS A 492 45.56 5.54 -31.91
CA LYS A 492 45.53 6.45 -30.76
C LYS A 492 45.75 5.74 -29.42
N LEU A 493 45.75 4.40 -29.41
CA LEU A 493 45.90 3.59 -28.19
C LEU A 493 47.35 3.08 -28.08
N PRO A 494 48.23 3.70 -27.27
CA PRO A 494 49.62 3.29 -27.11
C PRO A 494 49.74 2.01 -26.28
N SER A 495 49.42 0.87 -26.88
CA SER A 495 49.58 -0.45 -26.29
C SER A 495 50.25 -1.43 -27.26
N LEU A 496 50.91 -2.45 -26.71
CA LEU A 496 51.51 -3.51 -27.50
C LEU A 496 50.44 -4.24 -28.33
N ASP A 497 49.27 -4.49 -27.75
CA ASP A 497 48.16 -5.16 -28.43
C ASP A 497 47.66 -4.35 -29.64
N SER A 498 47.55 -3.03 -29.51
CA SER A 498 47.23 -2.16 -30.66
C SER A 498 48.29 -2.23 -31.75
N LEU A 499 49.57 -2.29 -31.38
CA LEU A 499 50.68 -2.41 -32.33
C LEU A 499 50.63 -3.76 -33.07
N LEU A 500 50.37 -4.85 -32.36
CA LEU A 500 50.19 -6.19 -32.94
C LEU A 500 48.95 -6.26 -33.83
N ALA A 501 47.84 -5.65 -33.41
CA ALA A 501 46.60 -5.55 -34.18
C ALA A 501 46.81 -4.74 -35.47
N LEU A 502 47.51 -3.60 -35.40
CA LEU A 502 47.88 -2.82 -36.58
C LEU A 502 48.84 -3.59 -37.50
N GLN A 503 49.80 -4.31 -36.93
CA GLN A 503 50.70 -5.19 -37.71
C GLN A 503 49.91 -6.26 -38.46
N TYR A 504 48.94 -6.89 -37.81
CA TYR A 504 48.04 -7.85 -38.43
C TYR A 504 47.30 -7.23 -39.62
N LEU A 505 46.72 -6.03 -39.44
CA LEU A 505 46.00 -5.32 -40.50
C LEU A 505 46.88 -4.79 -41.64
N THR A 506 48.22 -4.75 -41.51
CA THR A 506 49.10 -4.47 -42.66
C THR A 506 49.03 -5.55 -43.76
N ARG A 507 48.49 -6.73 -43.41
CA ARG A 507 48.28 -7.85 -44.32
C ARG A 507 46.81 -8.04 -44.71
N ASP A 508 45.94 -7.06 -44.42
CA ASP A 508 44.50 -7.10 -44.74
C ASP A 508 44.26 -7.31 -46.25
N GLU A 509 43.16 -7.98 -46.59
CA GLU A 509 42.77 -8.23 -47.99
C GLU A 509 42.48 -6.92 -48.74
N SER A 510 41.95 -5.91 -48.03
CA SER A 510 41.64 -4.60 -48.59
C SER A 510 42.88 -3.71 -48.61
N LEU A 511 43.28 -3.28 -49.81
CA LEU A 511 44.39 -2.34 -49.99
C LEU A 511 44.24 -1.07 -49.15
N ARG A 512 43.01 -0.52 -49.06
CA ARG A 512 42.72 0.70 -48.29
C ARG A 512 42.91 0.54 -46.78
N VAL A 513 42.68 -0.66 -46.25
CA VAL A 513 42.91 -0.97 -44.83
C VAL A 513 44.40 -1.12 -44.58
N ARG A 514 45.11 -1.88 -45.44
CA ARG A 514 46.58 -2.05 -45.34
C ARG A 514 47.33 -0.74 -45.34
N GLU A 515 47.01 0.16 -46.28
CA GLU A 515 47.68 1.46 -46.39
C GLU A 515 47.49 2.29 -45.12
N ALA A 516 46.26 2.35 -44.60
CA ALA A 516 45.97 3.03 -43.34
C ALA A 516 46.71 2.37 -42.17
N ALA A 517 46.73 1.03 -42.11
CA ALA A 517 47.38 0.27 -41.04
C ALA A 517 48.90 0.47 -41.03
N VAL A 518 49.56 0.53 -42.19
CA VAL A 518 51.01 0.81 -42.28
C VAL A 518 51.33 2.19 -41.71
N VAL A 519 50.54 3.21 -42.08
CA VAL A 519 50.74 4.59 -41.58
C VAL A 519 50.49 4.66 -40.08
N ALA A 520 49.39 4.08 -39.59
CA ALA A 520 49.05 4.01 -38.18
C ALA A 520 50.11 3.26 -37.36
N PHE A 521 50.57 2.11 -37.85
CA PHE A 521 51.62 1.29 -37.22
C PHE A 521 52.93 2.06 -37.07
N GLN A 522 53.39 2.74 -38.13
CA GLN A 522 54.61 3.55 -38.09
C GLN A 522 54.48 4.71 -37.10
N ARG A 523 53.34 5.39 -37.09
CA ARG A 523 53.05 6.48 -36.15
C ARG A 523 53.05 6.00 -34.70
N LEU A 524 52.33 4.91 -34.42
CA LEU A 524 52.24 4.33 -33.08
C LEU A 524 53.60 3.81 -32.61
N LYS A 525 54.34 3.10 -33.48
CA LYS A 525 55.71 2.63 -33.21
C LYS A 525 56.66 3.79 -32.89
N GLY A 526 56.57 4.90 -33.62
CA GLY A 526 57.31 6.13 -33.32
C GLY A 526 56.97 6.66 -31.93
N SER A 527 55.68 6.84 -31.63
CA SER A 527 55.23 7.35 -30.32
C SER A 527 55.62 6.42 -29.15
N MET A 528 55.57 5.09 -29.34
CA MET A 528 55.98 4.12 -28.33
C MET A 528 57.51 4.08 -28.17
N GLY A 529 58.27 4.26 -29.25
CA GLY A 529 59.73 4.37 -29.20
C GLY A 529 60.22 5.59 -28.42
N GLU A 530 59.46 6.69 -28.49
CA GLU A 530 59.67 7.89 -27.68
C GLU A 530 59.22 7.68 -26.22
N LEU A 531 58.12 6.94 -26.01
CA LEU A 531 57.57 6.68 -24.68
C LEU A 531 58.33 5.63 -23.89
N ASN A 532 58.90 4.57 -24.50
CA ASN A 532 59.71 3.57 -23.80
C ASN A 532 60.34 2.44 -24.65
N LEU A 533 61.64 2.55 -24.93
CA LEU A 533 62.54 1.38 -24.86
C LEU A 533 63.23 1.24 -23.48
N ALA A 534 63.26 2.30 -22.66
CA ALA A 534 64.12 2.34 -21.47
C ALA A 534 63.46 1.86 -20.16
N SER A 535 62.15 2.06 -19.94
CA SER A 535 61.50 1.67 -18.66
C SER A 535 60.52 0.51 -18.74
N GLN A 536 60.03 0.11 -19.93
CA GLN A 536 59.20 -1.10 -20.07
C GLN A 536 60.02 -2.40 -20.11
N LEU A 537 61.27 -2.36 -20.58
CA LEU A 537 62.19 -3.51 -20.46
C LEU A 537 62.74 -3.69 -19.04
N SER A 538 62.81 -2.63 -18.22
CA SER A 538 63.28 -2.73 -16.83
C SER A 538 62.25 -3.39 -15.91
N ASN A 539 60.95 -3.18 -16.13
CA ASN A 539 59.89 -3.71 -15.24
C ASN A 539 59.45 -5.15 -15.55
N HIS A 540 59.65 -5.64 -16.78
CA HIS A 540 59.34 -7.03 -17.13
C HIS A 540 60.46 -8.03 -16.79
N VAL A 541 61.68 -7.57 -16.48
CA VAL A 541 62.77 -8.44 -16.00
C VAL A 541 62.72 -8.62 -14.48
N GLU A 542 62.36 -7.58 -13.71
CA GLU A 542 62.30 -7.66 -12.23
C GLU A 542 61.08 -8.42 -11.67
N THR A 543 60.05 -8.65 -12.48
CA THR A 543 58.89 -9.47 -12.09
C THR A 543 59.04 -10.96 -12.39
N ALA A 544 60.10 -11.37 -13.10
CA ALA A 544 60.40 -12.77 -13.39
C ALA A 544 61.33 -13.44 -12.35
N GLU A 545 61.95 -12.69 -11.43
CA GLU A 545 62.88 -13.22 -10.42
C GLU A 545 62.35 -13.21 -8.97
N ARG A 546 61.04 -13.03 -8.75
CA ARG A 546 60.46 -13.34 -7.43
C ARG A 546 60.02 -14.80 -7.40
N PRO A 547 60.63 -15.65 -6.54
CA PRO A 547 60.20 -17.03 -6.38
C PRO A 547 58.79 -17.06 -5.81
N VAL A 548 57.88 -17.66 -6.57
CA VAL A 548 56.53 -18.00 -6.13
C VAL A 548 56.64 -19.02 -4.99
N SER A 549 56.33 -18.58 -3.77
CA SER A 549 56.09 -19.49 -2.66
C SER A 549 54.81 -20.29 -2.94
N SER A 550 54.96 -21.60 -2.95
CA SER A 550 53.89 -22.59 -3.04
C SER A 550 52.86 -22.41 -1.92
N THR A 551 51.61 -22.13 -2.28
CA THR A 551 50.42 -22.82 -1.78
C THR A 551 49.18 -22.31 -2.51
N ASP A 552 48.30 -23.26 -2.78
CA ASP A 552 46.90 -23.17 -3.22
C ASP A 552 46.57 -23.38 -4.69
N ASP A 553 45.91 -24.51 -4.83
CA ASP A 553 45.48 -25.28 -5.98
C ASP A 553 44.21 -24.71 -6.61
N SER A 554 44.15 -24.91 -7.92
CA SER A 554 42.95 -25.11 -8.75
C SER A 554 42.04 -23.93 -9.11
N GLY A 555 42.09 -23.55 -10.39
CA GLY A 555 41.07 -22.72 -11.04
C GLY A 555 41.41 -22.24 -12.45
N ILE A 556 42.04 -23.06 -13.30
CA ILE A 556 42.31 -22.70 -14.71
C ILE A 556 41.14 -23.13 -15.59
N LEU A 557 40.48 -22.13 -16.18
CA LEU A 557 39.53 -22.20 -17.29
C LEU A 557 40.25 -22.66 -18.57
N ALA A 558 39.92 -23.86 -19.03
CA ALA A 558 40.28 -24.35 -20.36
C ALA A 558 39.29 -23.80 -21.40
N TRP A 559 39.82 -23.21 -22.47
CA TRP A 559 39.07 -22.88 -23.68
C TRP A 559 38.72 -24.18 -24.41
N ALA A 560 37.43 -24.52 -24.46
CA ALA A 560 36.93 -25.70 -25.15
C ALA A 560 36.38 -25.35 -26.54
N ASN A 561 36.75 -26.23 -27.47
CA ASN A 561 36.40 -26.33 -28.88
C ASN A 561 34.91 -26.71 -29.05
N PRO A 562 34.13 -26.13 -29.97
CA PRO A 562 32.73 -26.50 -30.16
C PRO A 562 32.63 -27.59 -31.24
N ALA A 563 32.65 -28.85 -30.83
CA ALA A 563 32.17 -29.96 -31.64
C ALA A 563 31.60 -31.03 -30.72
N ASP A 564 30.45 -31.57 -31.11
CA ASP A 564 29.64 -32.60 -30.46
C ASP A 564 28.82 -32.20 -29.23
N GLU A 565 27.53 -31.97 -29.45
CA GLU A 565 26.50 -32.75 -28.75
C GLU A 565 25.17 -32.71 -29.51
N THR A 566 24.95 -33.74 -30.32
CA THR A 566 23.62 -34.21 -30.70
C THR A 566 23.26 -35.37 -29.78
N ARG A 567 22.21 -35.22 -28.96
CA ARG A 567 21.25 -36.28 -28.59
C ARG A 567 20.17 -35.75 -27.63
N SER A 568 18.95 -35.64 -28.16
CA SER A 568 17.71 -36.26 -27.66
C SER A 568 17.67 -36.74 -26.20
N ILE A 569 16.63 -36.35 -25.45
CA ILE A 569 15.45 -37.19 -25.12
C ILE A 569 14.47 -36.42 -24.20
N ASN A 570 13.17 -36.56 -24.50
CA ASN A 570 11.93 -36.33 -23.73
C ASN A 570 11.49 -34.91 -23.35
#